data_AF-A0A9D9VL80-F1
#
_entry.id   AF-A0A9D9VL80-F1
#
_cell.length_a   1.000
_cell.length_b   1.000
_cell.length_c   1.000
_cell.angle_alpha   90.00
_cell.angle_beta   90.00
_cell.angle_gamma   90.00
#
_symmetry.space_group_name_H-M   'P 1'
#
loop_
_entity.id
_entity.type
_entity.pdbx_description
1 polymer ?
#
loop_
_entity_poly.entity_id
_entity_poly.type
_entity_poly.pdbx_seq_one_letter_code
_entity_poly.pdbx_strand_id
1 'polypeptide(L)' 'MSKAQDRLIILKNKETGEVYWTAKNKKLVTRKIELKKYSKKLRKHVTFKESKK' A
#
# COMPACT_ATOMS: atom_id res chain seq x y z
N MET A 1 -22.18 -8.25 0.11
CA MET A 1 -20.87 -7.85 0.66
C MET A 1 -20.52 -6.45 0.18
N SER A 2 -20.05 -5.55 1.05
CA SER A 2 -19.86 -4.14 0.68
C SER A 2 -18.64 -3.97 -0.26
N LYS A 3 -18.81 -3.21 -1.34
CA LYS A 3 -17.76 -2.92 -2.35
C LYS A 3 -16.54 -2.18 -1.78
N ALA A 4 -16.62 -1.70 -0.55
CA ALA A 4 -15.55 -0.97 0.13
C ALA A 4 -14.40 -1.91 0.55
N GLN A 5 -14.73 -3.12 1.02
CA GLN A 5 -13.74 -4.11 1.47
C GLN A 5 -12.92 -4.67 0.28
N ASP A 6 -13.55 -4.83 -0.89
CA ASP A 6 -12.93 -5.42 -2.08
C ASP A 6 -11.79 -4.57 -2.66
N ARG A 7 -11.84 -3.25 -2.41
CA ARG A 7 -10.85 -2.28 -2.89
C ARG A 7 -9.65 -2.16 -1.96
N LEU A 8 -9.72 -2.73 -0.77
CA LEU A 8 -8.68 -2.58 0.25
C LEU A 8 -7.41 -3.33 -0.19
N ILE A 9 -6.27 -2.63 -0.07
CA ILE A 9 -4.93 -3.12 -0.40
C ILE A 9 -3.93 -2.72 0.68
N ILE A 10 -2.82 -3.45 0.72
CA ILE A 10 -1.73 -3.24 1.65
C ILE A 10 -0.53 -2.68 0.90
N LEU A 11 0.05 -1.59 1.40
CA LEU A 11 1.36 -1.10 0.98
C LEU A 11 2.37 -1.42 2.08
N LYS A 12 3.39 -2.21 1.77
CA LYS A 12 4.42 -2.63 2.72
C LYS A 12 5.78 -2.11 2.27
N ASN A 13 6.57 -1.65 3.23
CA ASN A 13 8.00 -1.43 3.05
C ASN A 13 8.76 -2.68 3.52
N LYS A 14 9.61 -3.25 2.66
CA LYS A 14 10.40 -4.45 2.96
C LYS A 14 11.47 -4.19 4.02
N GLU A 15 12.03 -2.98 4.05
CA GLU A 15 13.15 -2.63 4.92
C GLU A 15 12.67 -2.34 6.35
N THR A 16 11.56 -1.62 6.51
CA THR A 16 11.08 -1.18 7.83
C THR A 16 9.98 -2.06 8.41
N GLY A 17 9.37 -2.91 7.57
CA GLY A 17 8.20 -3.71 7.93
C GLY A 17 6.93 -2.89 8.16
N GLU A 18 6.96 -1.58 7.88
CA GLU A 18 5.82 -0.70 8.05
C GLU A 18 4.75 -0.95 6.99
N VAL A 19 3.50 -0.77 7.40
CA VAL A 19 2.33 -1.12 6.59
C VAL A 19 1.34 0.04 6.55
N TYR A 20 0.90 0.38 5.35
CA TYR A 20 -0.20 1.30 5.12
C TYR A 20 -1.37 0.55 4.50
N TRP A 21 -2.54 0.73 5.10
CA TRP A 21 -3.80 0.29 4.51
C TRP A 21 -4.34 1.39 3.62
N THR A 22 -4.65 1.05 2.37
CA THR A 22 -5.25 1.99 1.44
C THR A 22 -6.26 1.27 0.54
N ALA A 23 -6.98 2.02 -0.27
CA ALA A 23 -7.92 1.48 -1.23
C ALA A 23 -7.43 1.75 -2.65
N LYS A 24 -7.55 0.75 -3.53
CA LYS A 24 -7.39 0.93 -4.97
C LYS A 24 -8.57 0.33 -5.72
N ASN A 25 -8.94 0.97 -6.82
CA ASN A 25 -9.89 0.37 -7.75
C ASN A 25 -9.16 -0.68 -8.61
N LYS A 26 -9.24 -1.95 -8.21
CA LYS A 26 -8.61 -3.09 -8.89
C LYS A 26 -9.04 -3.28 -10.36
N LYS A 27 -10.20 -2.72 -10.76
CA LYS A 27 -10.69 -2.77 -12.15
C LYS A 27 -9.97 -1.79 -13.07
N LEU A 28 -9.70 -0.58 -12.59
CA LEU A 28 -9.04 0.48 -13.38
C LEU A 28 -7.52 0.41 -13.26
N VAL A 29 -7.02 0.07 -12.06
CA VAL A 29 -5.58 -0.01 -11.79
C VAL A 29 -5.20 -1.46 -11.54
N THR A 30 -4.83 -2.14 -12.61
CA THR A 30 -4.40 -3.55 -12.62
C THR A 30 -2.93 -3.71 -12.21
N ARG A 31 -2.10 -2.68 -12.43
CA ARG A 31 -0.69 -2.68 -12.03
C ARG A 31 -0.51 -2.66 -10.51
N LYS A 32 0.64 -3.18 -10.06
CA LYS A 32 1.09 -3.01 -8.67
C LYS A 32 1.46 -1.55 -8.44
N ILE A 33 0.97 -0.98 -7.34
CA ILE A 33 1.23 0.41 -6.99
C ILE A 33 2.52 0.48 -6.16
N GLU A 34 3.35 1.47 -6.49
CA GLU A 34 4.49 1.90 -5.68
C GLU A 34 4.29 3.37 -5.31
N LEU A 35 4.33 3.68 -4.01
CA LEU A 35 4.09 5.03 -3.50
C LEU A 35 5.17 5.43 -2.51
N LYS A 36 5.69 6.65 -2.65
CA LYS A 36 6.55 7.24 -1.62
C LYS A 36 5.67 7.66 -0.44
N LYS A 37 5.90 7.07 0.73
CA LYS A 37 5.24 7.43 1.99
C LYS A 37 6.29 7.67 3.06
N TYR A 38 5.91 8.44 4.06
CA TYR A 38 6.79 8.70 5.20
C TYR A 38 6.98 7.41 6.02
N SER A 39 8.23 7.08 6.34
CA SER A 39 8.57 6.05 7.31
C SER A 39 8.81 6.70 8.67
N LYS A 40 8.09 6.25 9.71
CA LYS A 40 8.32 6.76 11.08
C LYS A 40 9.65 6.27 11.63
N LYS A 41 10.06 5.04 11.28
CA LYS A 41 11.33 4.45 11.70
C LYS A 41 12.54 5.16 11.08
N LEU A 42 12.52 5.38 9.77
CA LEU A 42 13.65 5.99 9.04
C LEU A 42 13.57 7.52 9.00
N ARG A 43 12.46 8.10 9.46
CA ARG A 43 12.17 9.55 9.45
C ARG A 43 12.34 10.21 8.07
N LYS A 44 12.08 9.46 7.01
CA LYS A 44 12.20 9.92 5.62
C LYS A 44 11.12 9.30 4.74
N HIS A 45 10.90 9.89 3.57
CA HIS A 45 10.00 9.30 2.57
C HIS A 45 10.68 8.15 1.84
N VAL A 46 10.06 6.97 1.91
CA VAL A 46 10.57 5.74 1.30
C VAL A 46 9.48 5.15 0.40
N THR A 47 9.88 4.35 -0.58
CA THR A 47 8.95 3.69 -1.50
C THR A 47 8.31 2.48 -0.82
N PHE A 48 6.99 2.49 -0.72
CA PHE A 48 6.17 1.37 -0.28
C PHE A 48 5.59 0.67 -1.50
N LYS A 49 5.61 -0.67 -1.49
CA LYS A 49 5.13 -1.50 -2.60
C LYS A 49 3.87 -2.24 -2.18
N GLU A 50 2.96 -2.43 -3.13
CA GLU A 50 1.75 -3.21 -2.89
C GLU A 50 2.08 -4.66 -2.54
N SER A 51 1.56 -5.11 -1.40
CA SER A 51 1.63 -6.47 -0.91
C SER A 51 0.26 -7.13 -1.01
N LYS A 52 0.25 -8.45 -1.20
CA LYS A 52 -0.98 -9.21 -1.00
C LYS A 52 -1.42 -9.08 0.48
N LYS A 53 -2.74 -9.07 0.67
CA LYS A 53 -3.37 -9.27 1.96
C LYS A 53 -2.99 -10.64 2.51
#